data_AF-A0ABD8A7U0-F1
#
_entry.id   AF-A0ABD8A7U0-F1
#
_cell.length_a   1.000
_cell.length_b   1.000
_cell.length_c   1.000
_cell.angle_alpha   90.00
_cell.angle_beta   90.00
_cell.angle_gamma   90.00
#
_symmetry.space_group_name_H-M   'P 1'
#
loop_
_entity.id
_entity.type
_entity.pdbx_description
1 polymer ?
#
loop_
_entity_poly.entity_id
_entity_poly.type
_entity_poly.pdbx_seq_one_letter_code
_entity_poly.pdbx_strand_id
1 'polypeptide(L)'
;MTPVPVTRSPRTLPIVDPGTRESALCTIANVGTALETLREVRKHVRGDHKRRLDDVAVILRAVAFDAQAAYAITDEEAREFIRKCRSP
;
A
#
# COMPACT_ATOMS: atom_id res chain seq x y z
N MET A 1 21.03 -17.52 26.00
CA MET A 1 19.62 -17.11 25.82
C MET A 1 19.61 -15.93 24.86
N THR A 2 19.23 -16.15 23.61
CA THR A 2 19.09 -15.11 22.58
C THR A 2 17.73 -14.41 22.77
N PRO A 3 17.66 -13.08 22.78
CA PRO A 3 16.38 -12.38 22.96
C PRO A 3 15.52 -12.57 21.71
N VAL A 4 14.29 -13.06 21.90
CA VAL A 4 13.27 -13.18 20.87
C VAL A 4 12.90 -11.76 20.40
N PRO A 5 12.89 -11.47 19.09
CA PRO A 5 12.56 -10.13 18.62
C PRO A 5 11.11 -9.82 18.98
N VAL A 6 10.90 -8.63 19.54
CA VAL A 6 9.58 -8.09 19.87
C VAL A 6 8.71 -8.14 18.63
N THR A 7 7.78 -9.09 18.58
CA THR A 7 6.70 -9.11 17.58
C THR A 7 5.87 -7.87 17.84
N ARG A 8 6.07 -6.85 17.00
CA ARG A 8 5.28 -5.62 16.94
C ARG A 8 3.81 -6.01 17.11
N SER A 9 3.13 -5.47 18.13
CA SER A 9 1.70 -5.74 18.36
C SER A 9 0.96 -5.65 17.03
N PRO A 10 0.06 -6.60 16.71
CA PRO A 10 -0.76 -6.49 15.52
C PRO A 10 -1.48 -5.16 15.65
N ARG A 11 -1.14 -4.21 14.78
CA ARG A 11 -1.94 -3.00 14.65
C ARG A 11 -3.32 -3.53 14.31
N THR A 12 -4.28 -3.35 15.21
CA THR A 12 -5.69 -3.57 14.92
C THR A 12 -6.03 -2.55 13.83
N LEU A 13 -5.75 -2.94 12.59
CA LEU A 13 -6.24 -2.21 11.44
C LEU A 13 -7.76 -2.28 11.55
N PRO A 14 -8.48 -1.16 11.32
CA PRO A 14 -9.93 -1.22 11.29
C PRO A 14 -10.33 -2.37 10.36
N ILE A 15 -11.20 -3.25 10.85
CA ILE A 15 -11.80 -4.30 10.02
C ILE A 15 -12.69 -3.55 9.05
N VAL A 16 -12.19 -3.31 7.84
CA VAL A 16 -12.98 -2.77 6.75
C VAL A 16 -13.55 -3.95 6.00
N ASP A 17 -14.87 -4.04 5.90
CA ASP A 17 -15.53 -5.12 5.20
C ASP A 17 -15.06 -5.16 3.74
N PRO A 18 -14.58 -6.32 3.23
CA PRO A 18 -14.19 -6.45 1.84
C PRO A 18 -15.42 -6.24 0.95
N GLY A 19 -15.21 -5.69 -0.25
CA GLY A 19 -16.34 -5.43 -1.16
C GLY A 19 -16.95 -4.03 -0.99
N THR A 20 -16.42 -3.20 -0.10
CA THR A 20 -16.91 -1.83 0.13
C THR A 20 -16.04 -0.78 -0.56
N ARG A 21 -16.64 0.35 -0.90
CA ARG A 21 -15.91 1.51 -1.43
C ARG A 21 -14.85 2.02 -0.45
N GLU A 22 -15.12 1.95 0.85
CA GLU A 22 -14.15 2.29 1.90
C GLU A 22 -12.94 1.35 1.88
N SER A 23 -13.16 0.03 1.76
CA SER A 23 -12.07 -0.95 1.65
C SER A 23 -11.19 -0.70 0.41
N ALA A 24 -11.80 -0.24 -0.68
CA ALA A 24 -11.10 0.13 -1.90
C ALA A 24 -10.21 1.37 -1.69
N LEU A 25 -10.73 2.42 -1.04
CA LEU A 25 -9.95 3.60 -0.69
C LEU A 25 -8.77 3.26 0.25
N CYS A 26 -9.00 2.41 1.25
CA CYS A 26 -7.94 1.90 2.12
C CYS A 26 -6.89 1.09 1.34
N THR A 27 -7.32 0.25 0.39
CA THR A 27 -6.42 -0.52 -0.48
C THR A 27 -5.53 0.40 -1.30
N ILE A 28 -6.10 1.42 -1.94
CA ILE A 28 -5.37 2.41 -2.73
C ILE A 28 -4.35 3.16 -1.87
N ALA A 29 -4.75 3.61 -0.67
CA ALA A 29 -3.85 4.30 0.25
C ALA A 29 -2.69 3.41 0.75
N ASN A 30 -2.97 2.14 1.05
CA ASN A 30 -1.95 1.16 1.44
C ASN A 30 -0.97 0.87 0.30
N VAL A 31 -1.48 0.72 -0.93
CA VAL A 31 -0.64 0.59 -2.13
C VAL A 31 0.27 1.80 -2.30
N GLY A 32 -0.26 3.03 -2.15
CA GLY A 32 0.54 4.25 -2.24
C GLY A 32 1.71 4.24 -1.26
N THR A 33 1.43 3.89 0.01
CA THR A 33 2.45 3.79 1.06
C THR A 33 3.47 2.67 0.78
N ALA A 34 3.01 1.52 0.29
CA ALA A 34 3.89 0.42 -0.08
C ALA A 34 4.82 0.81 -1.24
N LEU A 35 4.32 1.52 -2.24
CA LEU A 35 5.11 2.02 -3.37
C LEU A 35 6.17 3.04 -2.93
N GLU A 36 5.84 3.95 -2.01
CA GLU A 36 6.82 4.86 -1.40
C GLU A 36 7.93 4.08 -0.67
N THR A 37 7.56 3.07 0.11
CA THR A 37 8.51 2.21 0.83
C THR A 37 9.40 1.42 -0.14
N LEU A 38 8.82 0.83 -1.19
CA LEU A 38 9.56 0.09 -2.21
C LEU A 38 10.52 1.01 -2.96
N ARG A 39 10.13 2.24 -3.28
CA ARG A 39 11.03 3.22 -3.90
C ARG A 39 12.23 3.50 -3.03
N GLU A 40 12.06 3.58 -1.71
CA GLU A 40 13.17 3.78 -0.78
C GLU A 40 14.10 2.56 -0.73
N VAL A 41 13.55 1.35 -0.56
CA VAL A 41 14.33 0.10 -0.57
C VAL A 41 15.07 -0.07 -1.91
N ARG A 42 14.44 0.28 -3.03
CA ARG A 42 15.01 0.17 -4.37
C ARG A 42 16.30 0.96 -4.56
N LYS A 43 16.51 2.06 -3.83
CA LYS A 43 17.76 2.84 -3.86
C LYS A 43 18.97 2.03 -3.39
N HIS A 44 18.74 1.00 -2.58
CA HIS A 44 19.76 0.24 -1.87
C HIS A 44 20.05 -1.14 -2.48
N VAL A 45 19.30 -1.56 -3.50
CA VAL A 45 19.46 -2.88 -4.14
C VAL A 45 19.88 -2.78 -5.61
N ARG A 46 20.50 -3.83 -6.14
CA ARG A 46 20.96 -3.93 -7.54
C ARG A 46 20.64 -5.31 -8.13
N GLY A 47 20.84 -5.43 -9.44
CA GLY A 47 20.66 -6.67 -10.18
C GLY A 47 19.23 -7.21 -10.08
N ASP A 48 19.11 -8.53 -9.91
CA ASP A 48 17.84 -9.23 -9.88
C ASP A 48 16.87 -8.71 -8.80
N HIS A 49 17.38 -8.41 -7.60
CA HIS A 49 16.55 -7.84 -6.52
C HIS A 49 15.86 -6.54 -6.94
N LYS A 50 16.57 -5.67 -7.66
CA LYS A 50 16.00 -4.40 -8.15
C LYS A 50 14.88 -4.65 -9.15
N ARG A 51 15.07 -5.60 -10.07
CA ARG A 51 14.06 -6.01 -11.06
C ARG A 51 12.81 -6.57 -10.37
N ARG A 52 12.99 -7.46 -9.37
CA ARG A 52 11.87 -8.03 -8.61
C ARG A 52 11.08 -6.97 -7.84
N LEU A 53 11.72 -5.94 -7.29
CA LEU A 53 11.00 -4.80 -6.69
C LEU A 53 10.20 -4.01 -7.72
N ASP A 54 10.71 -3.86 -8.94
CA ASP A 54 9.99 -3.21 -10.04
C ASP A 54 8.76 -4.04 -10.46
N ASP A 55 8.88 -5.37 -10.53
CA ASP A 55 7.76 -6.27 -10.82
C ASP A 55 6.67 -6.17 -9.74
N VAL A 56 7.05 -6.16 -8.46
CA VAL A 56 6.11 -5.97 -7.34
C VAL A 56 5.43 -4.60 -7.44
N ALA A 57 6.17 -3.54 -7.80
CA ALA A 57 5.58 -2.22 -7.96
C ALA A 57 4.55 -2.16 -9.10
N VAL A 58 4.73 -2.94 -10.17
CA VAL A 58 3.74 -3.07 -11.24
C VAL A 58 2.47 -3.76 -10.73
N ILE A 59 2.61 -4.87 -10.02
CA ILE A 59 1.47 -5.61 -9.44
C ILE A 59 0.67 -4.72 -8.49
N LEU A 60 1.34 -3.98 -7.61
CA LEU A 60 0.67 -3.08 -6.67
C LEU A 60 -0.11 -1.97 -7.40
N ARG A 61 0.42 -1.41 -8.48
CA ARG A 61 -0.32 -0.43 -9.29
C ARG A 61 -1.55 -1.04 -9.96
N ALA A 62 -1.43 -2.26 -10.49
CA ALA A 62 -2.58 -2.96 -11.06
C ALA A 62 -3.69 -3.13 -10.01
N VAL A 63 -3.34 -3.57 -8.80
CA VAL A 63 -4.31 -3.70 -7.69
C VAL A 63 -5.01 -2.38 -7.37
N ALA A 64 -4.28 -1.25 -7.34
CA ALA A 64 -4.90 0.06 -7.12
C ALA A 64 -5.82 0.47 -8.28
N PHE A 65 -5.42 0.24 -9.53
CA PHE A 65 -6.25 0.55 -10.69
C PHE A 65 -7.52 -0.31 -10.75
N ASP A 66 -7.42 -1.60 -10.41
CA ASP A 66 -8.57 -2.49 -10.34
C ASP A 66 -9.56 -2.02 -9.26
N ALA A 67 -9.06 -1.58 -8.10
CA ALA A 67 -9.88 -1.00 -7.05
C ALA A 67 -10.53 0.32 -7.48
N GLN A 68 -9.80 1.18 -8.21
CA GLN A 68 -10.37 2.42 -8.75
C GLN A 68 -11.49 2.15 -9.75
N ALA A 69 -11.26 1.23 -10.69
CA ALA A 69 -12.24 0.85 -11.70
C ALA A 69 -13.49 0.20 -11.10
N ALA A 70 -13.30 -0.74 -10.16
CA ALA A 70 -14.41 -1.48 -9.54
C ALA A 70 -15.38 -0.59 -8.75
N TYR A 71 -14.89 0.51 -8.16
CA TYR A 71 -15.69 1.39 -7.30
C TYR A 71 -15.85 2.82 -7.84
N ALA A 72 -15.50 3.03 -9.12
CA ALA A 72 -15.52 4.34 -9.78
C ALA A 72 -14.82 5.44 -8.95
N ILE A 73 -13.67 5.12 -8.36
CA ILE A 73 -12.87 6.06 -7.57
C ILE A 73 -11.92 6.80 -8.50
N THR A 74 -12.05 8.12 -8.54
CA THR A 74 -11.18 8.98 -9.34
C THR A 74 -9.81 9.17 -8.67
N ASP A 75 -8.83 9.61 -9.46
CA ASP A 75 -7.50 9.95 -8.94
C ASP A 75 -7.54 11.05 -7.87
N GLU A 76 -8.43 12.04 -8.01
CA GLU A 76 -8.54 13.13 -7.04
C GLU A 76 -9.11 12.62 -5.71
N GLU A 77 -10.16 11.79 -5.75
CA GLU A 77 -10.72 11.18 -4.54
C GLU A 77 -9.71 10.30 -3.81
N ALA A 78 -8.92 9.52 -4.56
CA ALA A 78 -7.84 8.73 -3.99
C ALA A 78 -6.79 9.62 -3.30
N ARG A 79 -6.38 10.73 -3.95
CA ARG A 79 -5.41 11.69 -3.40
C ARG A 79 -5.96 12.43 -2.17
N GLU A 80 -7.21 12.86 -2.20
CA GLU A 80 -7.90 13.47 -1.06
C GLU A 80 -7.95 12.53 0.13
N PHE A 81 -8.34 11.28 -0.09
CA PHE A 81 -8.38 10.28 0.97
C PHE A 81 -6.99 10.04 1.57
N ILE A 82 -5.96 9.87 0.73
CA ILE A 82 -4.57 9.71 1.19
C ILE A 82 -4.11 10.93 2.00
N ARG A 83 -4.43 12.16 1.56
CA ARG A 83 -4.13 13.38 2.32
C ARG A 83 -4.82 13.36 3.69
N LYS A 84 -6.10 13.04 3.73
CA LYS A 84 -6.90 12.97 4.97
C LYS A 84 -6.33 11.94 5.95
N CYS A 85 -5.90 10.77 5.48
CA CYS A 85 -5.27 9.75 6.32
C CYS A 85 -3.88 10.15 6.86
N ARG A 86 -3.21 11.12 6.21
CA ARG A 86 -1.89 11.64 6.60
C ARG A 86 -1.97 12.91 7.46
N SER A 87 -3.14 13.55 7.53
CA SER A 87 -3.38 14.68 8.43
C SER A 87 -3.42 14.18 9.90
N PRO A 88 -2.76 14.89 10.83
CA PRO A 88 -2.68 14.51 12.25
C PRO A 88 -4.03 14.58 12.97
#